data_AF-A0A418RTV2-F1
#
_entry.id   AF-A0A418RTV2-F1
#
_cell.length_a   1.000
_cell.length_b   1.000
_cell.length_c   1.000
_cell.angle_alpha   90.00
_cell.angle_beta   90.00
_cell.angle_gamma   90.00
#
_symmetry.space_group_name_H-M   'P 1'
#
loop_
_entity.id
_entity.type
_entity.pdbx_description
1 polymer ?
#
loop_
_entity_poly.entity_id
_entity_poly.type
_entity_poly.pdbx_seq_one_letter_code
_entity_poly.pdbx_strand_id
1 'polypeptide(L)'
;MNPNGYSNHANDFKACEGFNFGLYHAESNTMAFDIDNVELTRRLFEDTTDTQLLDWLEDDLRLEIKSPKLNRGKLIFKVPPTLNASLKQLKYKNPSTLKDEMVFELRAGNCQDVIHGNHPEGGDYQLIGNPTAIPPAPPILLDMLEHFDDWKPVFNSALGIADPPKYKPDKPLQGENIKGYRCPIKEFNQAYSVHDVLIRNGYKQTGKDRFIRPNSSSKAPAVALMRNCADGRVRCFSHGGDALNDGYAHDAFDCFRLLEHGGGW
;
A
#
# COMPACT_ATOMS: atom_id res chain seq x y z
N MET A 1 -28.18 23.32 21.33
CA MET A 1 -27.33 22.94 20.19
C MET A 1 -25.93 22.65 20.72
N ASN A 2 -25.35 21.54 20.30
CA ASN A 2 -24.04 21.10 20.72
C ASN A 2 -22.94 22.01 20.11
N PRO A 3 -22.14 22.72 20.92
CA PRO A 3 -21.16 23.69 20.42
C PRO A 3 -20.00 23.06 19.62
N ASN A 4 -19.75 21.76 19.78
CA ASN A 4 -18.64 21.05 19.15
C ASN A 4 -19.06 20.25 17.89
N GLY A 5 -20.35 20.14 17.60
CA GLY A 5 -20.86 19.37 16.45
C GLY A 5 -20.88 17.84 16.60
N TYR A 6 -20.42 17.28 17.74
CA TYR A 6 -20.47 15.84 18.06
C TYR A 6 -20.73 15.60 19.57
N SER A 7 -21.55 14.62 19.93
CA SER A 7 -21.93 14.33 21.33
C SER A 7 -21.86 12.83 21.64
N ASN A 8 -21.61 12.47 22.89
CA ASN A 8 -21.78 11.12 23.42
C ASN A 8 -23.03 10.97 24.32
N HIS A 9 -23.83 12.03 24.47
CA HIS A 9 -25.06 12.02 25.27
C HIS A 9 -26.28 11.74 24.39
N ALA A 10 -26.96 10.63 24.66
CA ALA A 10 -28.15 10.21 23.90
C ALA A 10 -29.24 11.29 23.81
N ASN A 11 -29.38 12.13 24.85
CA ASN A 11 -30.37 13.20 24.87
C ASN A 11 -30.13 14.28 23.81
N ASP A 12 -28.88 14.49 23.38
CA ASP A 12 -28.54 15.52 22.39
C ASP A 12 -29.06 15.17 20.99
N PHE A 13 -29.43 13.90 20.77
CA PHE A 13 -29.92 13.39 19.50
C PHE A 13 -31.46 13.30 19.42
N LYS A 14 -32.18 13.56 20.51
CA LYS A 14 -33.65 13.41 20.57
C LYS A 14 -34.41 14.34 19.61
N ALA A 15 -33.80 15.44 19.19
CA ALA A 15 -34.39 16.42 18.26
C ALA A 15 -33.76 16.38 16.86
N CYS A 16 -33.05 15.31 16.52
CA CYS A 16 -32.32 15.16 15.25
C CYS A 16 -33.05 14.33 14.20
N GLU A 17 -34.40 14.29 14.25
CA GLU A 17 -35.19 13.60 13.23
C GLU A 17 -34.92 14.19 11.84
N GLY A 18 -34.68 13.33 10.85
CA GLY A 18 -34.34 13.73 9.48
C GLY A 18 -32.87 14.12 9.24
N PHE A 19 -32.02 14.14 10.27
CA PHE A 19 -30.58 14.37 10.12
C PHE A 19 -29.82 13.06 9.86
N ASN A 20 -28.72 13.15 9.12
CA ASN A 20 -27.75 12.07 9.05
C ASN A 20 -27.00 11.94 10.39
N PHE A 21 -26.71 10.70 10.79
CA PHE A 21 -25.93 10.39 11.97
C PHE A 21 -24.52 9.93 11.57
N GLY A 22 -23.50 10.46 12.23
CA GLY A 22 -22.11 10.20 11.89
C GLY A 22 -21.23 9.80 13.06
N LEU A 23 -20.13 9.13 12.74
CA LEU A 23 -19.07 8.71 13.63
C LEU A 23 -17.90 9.70 13.50
N TYR A 24 -17.50 10.32 14.61
CA TYR A 24 -16.31 11.17 14.67
C TYR A 24 -15.12 10.35 15.16
N HIS A 25 -14.08 10.23 14.34
CA HIS A 25 -13.01 9.25 14.52
C HIS A 25 -12.08 9.55 15.70
N ALA A 26 -11.70 10.82 15.90
CA ALA A 26 -10.78 11.23 16.97
C ALA A 26 -11.30 10.82 18.36
N GLU A 27 -12.53 11.20 18.69
CA GLU A 27 -13.11 10.91 20.02
C GLU A 27 -13.51 9.43 20.18
N SER A 28 -13.79 8.75 19.06
CA SER A 28 -14.20 7.34 19.07
C SER A 28 -13.02 6.37 19.11
N ASN A 29 -11.79 6.86 18.93
CA ASN A 29 -10.58 6.07 18.71
C ASN A 29 -10.78 5.02 17.60
N THR A 30 -11.30 5.47 16.46
CA THR A 30 -11.55 4.62 15.29
C THR A 30 -10.87 5.18 14.04
N MET A 31 -10.73 4.33 13.04
CA MET A 31 -10.44 4.74 11.66
C MET A 31 -11.44 4.10 10.71
N ALA A 32 -11.66 4.73 9.57
CA ALA A 32 -12.31 4.11 8.42
C ALA A 32 -11.27 3.80 7.34
N PHE A 33 -11.33 2.59 6.81
CA PHE A 33 -10.72 2.24 5.53
C PHE A 33 -11.81 2.38 4.47
N ASP A 34 -11.87 3.55 3.83
CA ASP A 34 -12.84 3.91 2.80
C ASP A 34 -12.32 3.43 1.44
N ILE A 35 -12.87 2.32 0.95
CA ILE A 35 -12.45 1.66 -0.27
C ILE A 35 -13.36 2.15 -1.40
N ASP A 36 -12.84 3.10 -2.18
CA ASP A 36 -13.53 3.60 -3.37
C ASP A 36 -13.43 2.61 -4.54
N ASN A 37 -12.40 1.79 -4.65
CA ASN A 37 -12.33 0.81 -5.72
C ASN A 37 -11.87 -0.53 -5.17
N VAL A 38 -12.83 -1.39 -4.82
CA VAL A 38 -12.54 -2.70 -4.21
C VAL A 38 -11.64 -3.53 -5.12
N GLU A 39 -11.92 -3.58 -6.42
CA GLU A 39 -11.12 -4.36 -7.35
C GLU A 39 -9.68 -3.83 -7.53
N LEU A 40 -9.46 -2.51 -7.56
CA LEU A 40 -8.10 -1.96 -7.57
C LEU A 40 -7.38 -2.17 -6.22
N THR A 41 -8.09 -1.97 -5.11
CA THR A 41 -7.52 -2.10 -3.77
C THR A 41 -7.14 -3.55 -3.48
N ARG A 42 -7.96 -4.52 -3.92
CA ARG A 42 -7.66 -5.96 -3.83
C ARG A 42 -6.36 -6.29 -4.54
N ARG A 43 -6.23 -5.88 -5.81
CA ARG A 43 -4.99 -6.10 -6.60
C ARG A 43 -3.78 -5.44 -5.97
N LEU A 44 -3.94 -4.23 -5.44
CA LEU A 44 -2.88 -3.52 -4.73
C LEU A 44 -2.40 -4.30 -3.50
N PHE A 45 -3.33 -4.84 -2.70
CA PHE A 45 -3.00 -5.65 -1.52
C PHE A 45 -2.31 -6.96 -1.90
N GLU A 46 -2.78 -7.66 -2.93
CA GLU A 46 -2.13 -8.89 -3.44
C GLU A 46 -0.72 -8.63 -3.98
N ASP A 47 -0.52 -7.50 -4.64
CA ASP A 47 0.78 -7.14 -5.20
C ASP A 47 1.77 -6.67 -4.13
N THR A 48 1.29 -6.03 -3.05
CA THR A 48 2.15 -5.33 -2.08
C THR A 48 2.15 -5.92 -0.69
N THR A 49 1.31 -6.90 -0.37
CA THR A 49 1.21 -7.46 0.98
C THR A 49 0.85 -8.94 0.92
N ASP A 50 1.04 -9.67 2.02
CA ASP A 50 0.51 -11.03 2.18
C ASP A 50 -0.90 -11.04 2.80
N THR A 51 -1.60 -9.91 2.74
CA THR A 51 -2.93 -9.71 3.32
C THR A 51 -3.99 -9.69 2.24
N GLN A 52 -5.05 -10.47 2.44
CA GLN A 52 -6.18 -10.53 1.51
C GLN A 52 -7.27 -9.55 1.94
N LEU A 53 -7.56 -8.56 1.09
CA LEU A 53 -8.58 -7.55 1.38
C LEU A 53 -9.97 -8.17 1.64
N LEU A 54 -10.32 -9.19 0.86
CA LEU A 54 -11.65 -9.81 0.91
C LEU A 54 -11.89 -10.50 2.25
N ASP A 55 -10.86 -11.02 2.91
CA ASP A 55 -10.99 -11.61 4.24
C ASP A 55 -11.63 -10.63 5.24
N TRP A 56 -11.36 -9.32 5.10
CA TRP A 56 -11.97 -8.30 5.98
C TRP A 56 -13.36 -7.85 5.53
N LEU A 57 -13.63 -7.82 4.22
CA LEU A 57 -14.94 -7.46 3.68
C LEU A 57 -15.96 -8.59 3.83
N GLU A 58 -15.50 -9.82 3.98
CA GLU A 58 -16.34 -11.01 4.12
C GLU A 58 -16.41 -11.50 5.58
N ASP A 59 -15.58 -10.99 6.48
CA ASP A 59 -15.63 -11.31 7.92
C ASP A 59 -17.00 -10.94 8.52
N ASP A 60 -17.66 -11.92 9.14
CA ASP A 60 -18.94 -11.73 9.84
C ASP A 60 -18.83 -10.81 11.07
N LEU A 61 -17.61 -10.63 11.61
CA LEU A 61 -17.31 -9.75 12.73
C LEU A 61 -16.94 -8.32 12.30
N ARG A 62 -16.91 -8.02 10.99
CA ARG A 62 -16.57 -6.67 10.52
C ARG A 62 -17.61 -5.64 10.96
N LEU A 63 -17.16 -4.40 11.10
CA LEU A 63 -18.03 -3.24 11.10
C LEU A 63 -17.86 -2.50 9.78
N GLU A 64 -18.95 -2.32 9.03
CA GLU A 64 -18.92 -1.72 7.70
C GLU A 64 -20.03 -0.66 7.55
N ILE A 65 -19.68 0.50 7.00
CA ILE A 65 -20.64 1.48 6.50
C ILE A 65 -20.85 1.19 5.02
N LYS A 66 -21.94 0.50 4.69
CA LYS A 66 -22.26 0.17 3.31
C LYS A 66 -23.01 1.32 2.65
N SER A 67 -22.43 1.84 1.57
CA SER A 67 -23.11 2.77 0.67
C SER A 67 -23.93 2.02 -0.39
N PRO A 68 -24.90 2.66 -1.06
CA PRO A 68 -25.65 2.04 -2.16
C PRO A 68 -24.80 1.83 -3.43
N LYS A 69 -23.58 2.41 -3.49
CA LYS A 69 -22.69 2.27 -4.65
C LYS A 69 -22.03 0.89 -4.68
N LEU A 70 -21.98 0.31 -5.89
CA LEU A 70 -21.24 -0.93 -6.14
C LEU A 70 -19.73 -0.69 -6.14
N ASN A 71 -18.95 -1.76 -5.92
CA ASN A 71 -17.49 -1.74 -5.90
C ASN A 71 -16.91 -0.74 -4.86
N ARG A 72 -17.65 -0.52 -3.78
CA ARG A 72 -17.25 0.26 -2.61
C ARG A 72 -17.30 -0.60 -1.35
N GLY A 73 -16.52 -0.22 -0.35
CA GLY A 73 -16.62 -0.76 1.01
C GLY A 73 -16.04 0.25 1.99
N LYS A 74 -16.56 0.33 3.21
CA LYS A 74 -16.00 1.22 4.23
C LYS A 74 -15.92 0.47 5.55
N LEU A 75 -14.75 -0.08 5.83
CA LEU A 75 -14.50 -0.87 7.03
C LEU A 75 -14.10 0.06 8.18
N ILE A 76 -14.67 -0.17 9.35
CA ILE A 76 -14.39 0.60 10.56
C ILE A 76 -13.58 -0.27 11.53
N PHE A 77 -12.48 0.31 12.02
CA PHE A 77 -11.58 -0.36 12.95
C PHE A 77 -11.31 0.51 14.17
N LYS A 78 -10.99 -0.13 15.30
CA LYS A 78 -10.41 0.53 16.48
C LYS A 78 -8.94 0.83 16.26
N VAL A 79 -8.49 2.00 16.69
CA VAL A 79 -7.09 2.40 16.69
C VAL A 79 -6.61 2.73 18.10
N PRO A 80 -5.30 2.67 18.37
CA PRO A 80 -4.75 3.11 19.64
C PRO A 80 -5.08 4.60 19.91
N PRO A 81 -5.45 5.00 21.14
CA PRO A 81 -5.74 6.40 21.46
C PRO A 81 -4.56 7.36 21.27
N THR A 82 -3.34 6.83 21.24
CA THR A 82 -2.11 7.58 21.00
C THR A 82 -1.83 7.82 19.52
N LEU A 83 -2.61 7.23 18.61
CA LEU A 83 -2.39 7.37 17.17
C LEU A 83 -2.74 8.80 16.73
N ASN A 84 -1.70 9.59 16.43
CA ASN A 84 -1.87 10.89 15.80
C ASN A 84 -1.89 10.74 14.28
N ALA A 85 -3.07 10.45 13.74
CA ALA A 85 -3.26 10.25 12.31
C ALA A 85 -4.29 11.21 11.74
N SER A 86 -4.18 11.44 10.44
CA SER A 86 -5.09 12.26 9.65
C SER A 86 -5.50 11.51 8.38
N LEU A 87 -6.35 12.14 7.57
CA LEU A 87 -6.76 11.62 6.28
C LEU A 87 -5.55 11.30 5.39
N LYS A 88 -5.48 10.07 4.88
CA LYS A 88 -4.58 9.64 3.81
C LYS A 88 -5.39 9.18 2.61
N GLN A 89 -4.98 9.56 1.42
CA GLN A 89 -5.70 9.27 0.18
C GLN A 89 -4.76 8.66 -0.85
N LEU A 90 -5.18 7.55 -1.44
CA LEU A 90 -4.54 6.99 -2.63
C LEU A 90 -5.43 7.25 -3.84
N LYS A 91 -4.91 8.01 -4.79
CA LYS A 91 -5.55 8.28 -6.08
C LYS A 91 -4.81 7.57 -7.19
N TYR A 92 -5.56 7.06 -8.15
CA TYR A 92 -5.06 6.44 -9.37
C TYR A 92 -5.40 7.33 -10.55
N LYS A 93 -4.39 7.74 -11.32
CA LYS A 93 -4.63 8.44 -12.58
C LYS A 93 -4.91 7.41 -13.66
N ASN A 94 -6.17 7.27 -14.04
CA ASN A 94 -6.60 6.30 -15.05
C ASN A 94 -5.96 6.65 -16.41
N PRO A 95 -5.11 5.79 -17.00
CA PRO A 95 -4.42 6.09 -18.25
C PRO A 95 -5.37 6.29 -19.43
N SER A 96 -6.53 5.64 -19.41
CA SER A 96 -7.53 5.71 -20.48
C SER A 96 -8.35 6.99 -20.43
N THR A 97 -8.67 7.50 -19.24
CA THR A 97 -9.53 8.68 -19.07
C THR A 97 -8.75 9.94 -18.68
N LEU A 98 -7.49 9.79 -18.26
CA LEU A 98 -6.59 10.80 -17.69
C LEU A 98 -7.11 11.47 -16.42
N LYS A 99 -8.18 10.95 -15.82
CA LYS A 99 -8.78 11.47 -14.58
C LYS A 99 -8.20 10.75 -13.37
N ASP A 100 -8.09 11.50 -12.27
CA ASP A 100 -7.81 10.91 -10.97
C ASP A 100 -9.08 10.22 -10.44
N GLU A 101 -8.94 8.95 -10.11
CA GLU A 101 -9.95 8.14 -9.45
C GLU A 101 -9.46 7.83 -8.04
N MET A 102 -10.34 7.95 -7.04
CA MET A 102 -9.99 7.51 -5.69
C MET A 102 -9.91 5.98 -5.65
N VAL A 103 -8.82 5.44 -5.12
CA VAL A 103 -8.65 4.01 -4.89
C VAL A 103 -9.16 3.68 -3.49
N PHE A 104 -8.60 4.35 -2.49
CA PHE A 104 -9.06 4.30 -1.11
C PHE A 104 -8.62 5.52 -0.31
N GLU A 105 -9.24 5.70 0.85
CA GLU A 105 -8.82 6.61 1.91
C GLU A 105 -8.63 5.87 3.25
N LEU A 106 -7.64 6.28 4.03
CA LEU A 106 -7.54 5.94 5.45
C LEU A 106 -7.95 7.19 6.23
N ARG A 107 -9.08 7.12 6.92
CA ARG A 107 -9.73 8.26 7.58
C ARG A 107 -9.60 8.05 9.08
N ALA A 108 -8.81 8.88 9.76
CA ALA A 108 -8.58 8.85 11.19
C ALA A 108 -8.41 10.27 11.74
N GLY A 109 -8.43 10.43 13.06
CA GLY A 109 -8.31 11.74 13.70
C GLY A 109 -9.51 12.63 13.38
N ASN A 110 -9.26 13.85 12.89
CA ASN A 110 -10.31 14.84 12.59
C ASN A 110 -11.08 14.50 11.29
N CYS A 111 -11.62 13.30 11.21
CA CYS A 111 -12.49 12.82 10.15
C CYS A 111 -13.83 12.39 10.73
N GLN A 112 -14.88 12.55 9.95
CA GLN A 112 -16.21 12.08 10.26
C GLN A 112 -16.76 11.28 9.07
N ASP A 113 -17.52 10.24 9.40
CA ASP A 113 -18.21 9.41 8.43
C ASP A 113 -19.67 9.23 8.81
N VAL A 114 -20.57 9.30 7.82
CA VAL A 114 -22.00 9.08 8.03
C VAL A 114 -22.25 7.59 8.16
N ILE A 115 -22.83 7.16 9.28
CA ILE A 115 -23.10 5.74 9.55
C ILE A 115 -24.58 5.38 9.38
N HIS A 116 -25.46 6.38 9.37
CA HIS A 116 -26.89 6.22 9.14
C HIS A 116 -27.48 7.49 8.51
N GLY A 117 -28.35 7.32 7.51
CA GLY A 117 -29.04 8.40 6.82
C GLY A 117 -28.94 8.29 5.30
N ASN A 118 -29.27 9.38 4.60
CA ASN A 118 -29.37 9.41 3.14
C ASN A 118 -28.01 9.67 2.48
N HIS A 119 -27.71 8.92 1.43
CA HIS A 119 -26.57 9.16 0.55
C HIS A 119 -26.90 10.31 -0.43
N PRO A 120 -25.98 11.26 -0.70
CA PRO A 120 -26.26 12.45 -1.54
C PRO A 120 -26.72 12.13 -2.98
N GLU A 121 -26.27 11.00 -3.53
CA GLU A 121 -26.63 10.53 -4.87
C GLU A 121 -27.84 9.56 -4.87
N GLY A 122 -28.54 9.44 -3.74
CA GLY A 122 -29.70 8.56 -3.55
C GLY A 122 -29.35 7.22 -2.89
N GLY A 123 -30.37 6.64 -2.24
CA GLY A 123 -30.23 5.45 -1.39
C GLY A 123 -29.74 5.79 0.04
N ASP A 124 -29.75 4.78 0.92
CA ASP A 124 -29.40 4.95 2.33
C ASP A 124 -28.03 4.33 2.65
N TYR A 125 -27.32 4.93 3.59
CA TYR A 125 -26.20 4.27 4.27
C TYR A 125 -26.73 3.18 5.20
N GLN A 126 -26.09 2.02 5.17
CA GLN A 126 -26.39 0.90 6.05
C GLN A 126 -25.19 0.60 6.94
N LEU A 127 -25.43 0.35 8.22
CA LEU A 127 -24.42 -0.15 9.13
C LEU A 127 -24.53 -1.68 9.20
N ILE A 128 -23.45 -2.37 8.85
CA ILE A 128 -23.33 -3.83 8.95
C ILE A 128 -22.41 -4.14 10.12
N GLY A 129 -22.79 -5.13 10.93
CA GLY A 129 -22.01 -5.60 12.08
C GLY A 129 -22.46 -5.01 13.41
N ASN A 130 -21.69 -5.30 14.47
CA ASN A 130 -22.01 -4.85 15.83
C ASN A 130 -21.20 -3.61 16.22
N PRO A 131 -21.83 -2.42 16.36
CA PRO A 131 -21.11 -1.18 16.71
C PRO A 131 -20.48 -1.19 18.11
N THR A 132 -20.86 -2.12 18.99
CA THR A 132 -20.23 -2.27 20.32
C THR A 132 -19.00 -3.19 20.29
N ALA A 133 -18.73 -3.87 19.18
CA ALA A 133 -17.66 -4.86 19.03
C ALA A 133 -16.81 -4.56 17.79
N ILE A 134 -16.36 -3.31 17.66
CA ILE A 134 -15.52 -2.86 16.54
C ILE A 134 -14.17 -3.59 16.57
N PRO A 135 -13.75 -4.27 15.48
CA PRO A 135 -12.49 -5.00 15.44
C PRO A 135 -11.27 -4.05 15.52
N PRO A 136 -10.12 -4.50 16.06
CA PRO A 136 -8.89 -3.72 16.02
C PRO A 136 -8.38 -3.54 14.58
N ALA A 137 -7.74 -2.41 14.30
CA ALA A 137 -7.14 -2.17 13.01
C ALA A 137 -6.04 -3.21 12.72
N PRO A 138 -6.05 -3.84 11.54
CA PRO A 138 -4.96 -4.68 11.09
C PRO A 138 -3.62 -3.93 11.17
N PRO A 139 -2.53 -4.57 11.65
CA PRO A 139 -1.23 -3.90 11.80
C PRO A 139 -0.73 -3.22 10.51
N ILE A 140 -1.04 -3.81 9.36
CA ILE A 140 -0.67 -3.25 8.05
C ILE A 140 -1.38 -1.92 7.75
N LEU A 141 -2.64 -1.74 8.16
CA LEU A 141 -3.35 -0.48 7.98
C LEU A 141 -2.83 0.60 8.92
N LEU A 142 -2.43 0.22 10.14
CA LEU A 142 -1.78 1.16 11.07
C LEU A 142 -0.43 1.64 10.52
N ASP A 143 0.37 0.72 10.00
CA ASP A 143 1.66 1.02 9.38
C ASP A 143 1.51 1.88 8.11
N MET A 144 0.54 1.58 7.24
CA MET A 144 0.19 2.45 6.10
C MET A 144 -0.26 3.84 6.54
N LEU A 145 -1.04 3.94 7.62
CA LEU A 145 -1.55 5.21 8.13
C LEU A 145 -0.43 6.10 8.70
N GLU A 146 0.50 5.50 9.45
CA GLU A 146 1.65 6.19 10.05
C GLU A 146 2.72 6.54 9.01
N HIS A 147 2.98 5.64 8.06
CA HIS A 147 4.07 5.75 7.09
C HIS A 147 3.59 5.91 5.65
N PHE A 148 2.47 6.60 5.45
CA PHE A 148 1.81 6.68 4.15
C PHE A 148 2.72 7.22 3.03
N ASP A 149 3.64 8.13 3.35
CA ASP A 149 4.57 8.70 2.37
C ASP A 149 5.61 7.68 1.88
N ASP A 150 6.00 6.71 2.71
CA ASP A 150 6.86 5.59 2.31
C ASP A 150 6.09 4.55 1.48
N TRP A 151 4.80 4.36 1.79
CA TRP A 151 3.92 3.43 1.07
C TRP A 151 3.48 3.96 -0.30
N LYS A 152 3.31 5.28 -0.45
CA LYS A 152 2.78 5.90 -1.67
C LYS A 152 3.59 5.57 -2.94
N PRO A 153 4.94 5.61 -2.94
CA PRO A 153 5.72 5.12 -4.08
C PRO A 153 5.49 3.64 -4.40
N VAL A 154 5.32 2.79 -3.38
CA VAL A 154 5.04 1.35 -3.54
C VAL A 154 3.68 1.16 -4.23
N PHE A 155 2.66 1.88 -3.76
CA PHE A 155 1.34 1.84 -4.38
C PHE A 155 1.34 2.35 -5.82
N ASN A 156 1.99 3.48 -6.07
CA ASN A 156 2.10 4.02 -7.43
C ASN A 156 2.81 3.04 -8.36
N SER A 157 3.86 2.38 -7.88
CA SER A 157 4.57 1.34 -8.62
C SER A 157 3.66 0.16 -8.93
N ALA A 158 2.88 -0.33 -7.96
CA ALA A 158 1.95 -1.44 -8.16
C ALA A 158 0.79 -1.09 -9.11
N LEU A 159 0.33 0.16 -9.08
CA LEU A 159 -0.68 0.68 -10.01
C LEU A 159 -0.11 1.03 -11.40
N GLY A 160 1.20 0.89 -11.61
CA GLY A 160 1.86 1.23 -12.88
C GLY A 160 1.95 2.74 -13.18
N ILE A 161 1.90 3.59 -12.15
CA ILE A 161 2.00 5.07 -12.24
C ILE A 161 3.46 5.54 -12.16
N ALA A 162 4.42 4.69 -11.80
CA ALA A 162 5.82 5.07 -11.68
C ALA A 162 6.51 5.15 -13.06
N ASP A 163 7.45 6.09 -13.19
CA ASP A 163 8.37 6.11 -14.34
C ASP A 163 9.16 4.79 -14.39
N PRO A 164 9.33 4.18 -15.58
CA PRO A 164 10.17 3.00 -15.72
C PRO A 164 11.59 3.33 -15.23
N PRO A 165 12.16 2.53 -14.32
CA PRO A 165 13.49 2.80 -13.82
C PRO A 165 14.52 2.63 -14.93
N LYS A 166 15.57 3.45 -14.87
CA LYS A 166 16.72 3.31 -15.77
C LYS A 166 17.45 2.01 -15.42
N TYR A 167 18.04 1.35 -16.39
CA TYR A 167 19.00 0.29 -16.13
C TYR A 167 20.32 0.68 -16.80
N LYS A 168 21.45 0.39 -16.14
CA LYS A 168 22.74 0.58 -16.77
C LYS A 168 22.90 -0.53 -17.82
N PRO A 169 23.07 -0.21 -19.11
CA PRO A 169 23.39 -1.23 -20.09
C PRO A 169 24.73 -1.86 -19.71
N ASP A 170 24.82 -3.19 -19.83
CA ASP A 170 26.12 -3.84 -19.85
C ASP A 170 26.93 -3.16 -20.94
N LYS A 171 27.99 -2.43 -20.60
CA LYS A 171 28.95 -2.04 -21.62
C LYS A 171 29.55 -3.35 -22.13
N PRO A 172 29.37 -3.74 -23.40
CA PRO A 172 30.19 -4.80 -23.95
C PRO A 172 31.63 -4.30 -23.79
N LEU A 173 32.43 -5.01 -22.99
CA LEU A 173 33.87 -4.86 -23.06
C LEU A 173 34.20 -5.20 -24.52
N GLN A 174 34.53 -4.17 -25.31
CA GLN A 174 35.21 -4.34 -26.59
C GLN A 174 36.60 -4.91 -26.28
N GLY A 175 36.62 -6.19 -25.95
CA GLY A 175 37.80 -7.04 -25.99
C GLY A 175 37.62 -7.97 -27.17
N GLU A 176 38.71 -8.20 -27.90
CA GLU A 176 38.77 -9.24 -28.92
C GLU A 176 38.16 -10.55 -28.39
N ASN A 177 37.56 -11.34 -29.27
CA ASN A 177 36.96 -12.63 -28.92
C ASN A 177 38.08 -13.62 -28.57
N ILE A 178 38.69 -13.44 -27.39
CA ILE A 178 39.79 -14.25 -26.89
C ILE A 178 39.22 -15.63 -26.59
N LYS A 179 39.80 -16.65 -27.19
CA LYS A 179 39.42 -18.05 -26.94
C LYS A 179 39.60 -18.35 -25.44
N GLY A 180 38.50 -18.68 -24.76
CA GLY A 180 38.48 -18.88 -23.30
C GLY A 180 38.02 -17.66 -22.48
N TYR A 181 37.55 -16.59 -23.13
CA TYR A 181 36.95 -15.44 -22.44
C TYR A 181 35.77 -15.87 -21.54
N ARG A 182 35.87 -15.54 -20.26
CA ARG A 182 34.83 -15.74 -19.24
C ARG A 182 34.31 -14.38 -18.80
N CYS A 183 33.02 -14.28 -18.54
CA CYS A 183 32.39 -13.04 -18.09
C CYS A 183 31.81 -13.27 -16.69
N PRO A 184 32.54 -12.90 -15.62
CA PRO A 184 32.12 -13.16 -14.24
C PRO A 184 30.72 -12.64 -13.91
N ILE A 185 30.35 -11.48 -14.46
CA ILE A 185 29.01 -10.89 -14.29
C ILE A 185 27.93 -11.81 -14.88
N LYS A 186 28.13 -12.26 -16.13
CA LYS A 186 27.19 -13.19 -16.78
C LYS A 186 27.12 -14.53 -16.05
N GLU A 187 28.27 -15.07 -15.65
CA GLU A 187 28.33 -16.33 -14.90
C GLU A 187 27.63 -16.22 -13.54
N PHE A 188 27.80 -15.10 -12.84
CA PHE A 188 27.12 -14.84 -11.58
C PHE A 188 25.60 -14.74 -11.78
N ASN A 189 25.15 -13.93 -12.74
CA ASN A 189 23.72 -13.78 -13.07
C ASN A 189 23.08 -15.07 -13.61
N GLN A 190 23.88 -16.04 -14.09
CA GLN A 190 23.41 -17.38 -14.44
C GLN A 190 23.30 -18.31 -13.22
N ALA A 191 24.16 -18.11 -12.22
CA ALA A 191 24.22 -18.93 -11.02
C ALA A 191 23.26 -18.47 -9.91
N TYR A 192 22.95 -17.16 -9.85
CA TYR A 192 22.14 -16.54 -8.81
C TYR A 192 21.08 -15.63 -9.40
N SER A 193 19.88 -15.67 -8.83
CA SER A 193 18.81 -14.73 -9.13
C SER A 193 18.87 -13.51 -8.21
N VAL A 194 18.19 -12.43 -8.60
CA VAL A 194 17.98 -11.25 -7.76
C VAL A 194 17.31 -11.65 -6.43
N HIS A 195 16.35 -12.58 -6.49
CA HIS A 195 15.67 -13.11 -5.31
C HIS A 195 16.65 -13.74 -4.32
N ASP A 196 17.55 -14.62 -4.80
CA ASP A 196 18.54 -15.30 -3.95
C ASP A 196 19.42 -14.29 -3.20
N VAL A 197 19.87 -13.25 -3.90
CA VAL A 197 20.72 -12.21 -3.34
C VAL A 197 19.95 -11.36 -2.33
N LEU A 198 18.69 -11.00 -2.60
CA LEU A 198 17.88 -10.24 -1.65
C LEU A 198 17.63 -11.03 -0.35
N ILE A 199 17.21 -12.29 -0.44
CA ILE A 199 16.90 -13.11 0.72
C ILE A 199 18.13 -13.31 1.62
N ARG A 200 19.29 -13.64 1.06
CA ARG A 200 20.50 -13.85 1.86
C ARG A 200 21.02 -12.56 2.52
N ASN A 201 20.63 -11.40 2.00
CA ASN A 201 20.91 -10.08 2.59
C ASN A 201 19.79 -9.57 3.52
N GLY A 202 18.87 -10.45 3.93
CA GLY A 202 17.87 -10.16 4.98
C GLY A 202 16.64 -9.40 4.49
N TYR A 203 16.45 -9.25 3.18
CA TYR A 203 15.18 -8.78 2.63
C TYR A 203 14.12 -9.86 2.82
N LYS A 204 12.87 -9.44 3.06
CA LYS A 204 11.73 -10.34 3.25
C LYS A 204 10.75 -10.19 2.10
N GLN A 205 10.50 -11.26 1.37
CA GLN A 205 9.48 -11.27 0.33
C GLN A 205 8.08 -11.07 0.94
N THR A 206 7.24 -10.31 0.26
CA THR A 206 5.82 -10.14 0.58
C THR A 206 5.04 -9.80 -0.68
N GLY A 207 3.76 -10.15 -0.72
CA GLY A 207 2.95 -10.05 -1.92
C GLY A 207 3.57 -10.83 -3.07
N LYS A 208 3.26 -10.42 -4.30
CA LYS A 208 3.66 -11.18 -5.48
C LYS A 208 5.16 -11.05 -5.81
N ASP A 209 5.65 -9.83 -5.97
CA ASP A 209 6.97 -9.54 -6.53
C ASP A 209 7.69 -8.44 -5.73
N ARG A 210 7.43 -8.32 -4.42
CA ARG A 210 8.00 -7.25 -3.60
C ARG A 210 8.75 -7.75 -2.37
N PHE A 211 9.62 -6.89 -1.86
CA PHE A 211 10.46 -7.18 -0.72
C PHE A 211 10.53 -6.00 0.25
N ILE A 212 10.41 -6.31 1.53
CA ILE A 212 10.69 -5.42 2.64
C ILE A 212 12.18 -5.48 2.93
N ARG A 213 12.83 -4.31 2.93
CA ARG A 213 14.25 -4.19 3.27
C ARG A 213 14.52 -4.58 4.74
N PRO A 214 15.72 -5.08 5.05
CA PRO A 214 16.14 -5.27 6.44
C PRO A 214 16.04 -3.95 7.22
N ASN A 215 15.65 -4.04 8.49
CA ASN A 215 15.53 -2.90 9.41
C ASN A 215 14.56 -1.78 8.96
N SER A 216 13.62 -2.05 8.04
CA SER A 216 12.61 -1.05 7.67
C SER A 216 11.74 -0.66 8.87
N SER A 217 11.62 0.64 9.12
CA SER A 217 10.65 1.20 10.07
C SER A 217 9.23 1.02 9.55
N SER A 218 8.98 1.45 8.31
CA SER A 218 7.65 1.60 7.70
C SER A 218 7.05 0.36 7.06
N LYS A 219 7.69 -0.81 7.20
CA LYS A 219 7.33 -2.12 6.59
C LYS A 219 6.91 -2.13 5.12
N ALA A 220 6.99 -1.01 4.41
CA ALA A 220 6.66 -0.86 3.02
C ALA A 220 7.62 -1.71 2.19
N PRO A 221 7.10 -2.58 1.29
CA PRO A 221 7.92 -3.45 0.47
C PRO A 221 8.40 -2.71 -0.76
N ALA A 222 9.37 -1.83 -0.50
CA ALA A 222 9.84 -0.84 -1.46
C ALA A 222 10.64 -1.43 -2.63
N VAL A 223 11.18 -2.64 -2.49
CA VAL A 223 11.90 -3.31 -3.58
C VAL A 223 10.92 -4.13 -4.41
N ALA A 224 10.90 -3.91 -5.72
CA ALA A 224 10.04 -4.62 -6.68
C ALA A 224 10.86 -5.41 -7.68
N LEU A 225 10.50 -6.66 -7.95
CA LEU A 225 11.05 -7.44 -9.05
C LEU A 225 10.40 -7.02 -10.37
N MET A 226 11.26 -6.79 -11.36
CA MET A 226 10.93 -6.44 -12.72
C MET A 226 11.24 -7.63 -13.61
N ARG A 227 10.21 -8.38 -14.01
CA ARG A 227 10.38 -9.60 -14.82
C ARG A 227 10.37 -9.35 -16.32
N ASN A 228 9.79 -8.24 -16.76
CA ASN A 228 9.57 -7.93 -18.17
C ASN A 228 10.49 -6.80 -18.66
N CYS A 229 11.77 -6.82 -18.29
CA CYS A 229 12.74 -5.89 -18.87
C CYS A 229 12.92 -6.19 -20.37
N ALA A 230 13.20 -5.15 -21.16
CA ALA A 230 13.29 -5.25 -22.63
C ALA A 230 14.38 -6.24 -23.13
N ASP A 231 15.39 -6.52 -22.31
CA ASP A 231 16.47 -7.46 -22.60
C ASP A 231 16.22 -8.87 -22.00
N GLY A 232 15.03 -9.14 -21.47
CA GLY A 232 14.63 -10.43 -20.91
C GLY A 232 15.26 -10.76 -19.55
N ARG A 233 16.01 -9.85 -18.94
CA ARG A 233 16.61 -10.07 -17.61
C ARG A 233 15.68 -9.63 -16.49
N VAL A 234 15.62 -10.42 -15.43
CA VAL A 234 14.96 -10.00 -14.19
C VAL A 234 15.86 -9.01 -13.46
N ARG A 235 15.30 -7.89 -13.03
CA ARG A 235 15.96 -6.89 -12.19
C ARG A 235 15.13 -6.57 -10.96
N CYS A 236 15.68 -5.92 -9.95
CA CYS A 236 14.89 -5.23 -8.93
C CYS A 236 15.05 -3.71 -9.01
N PHE A 237 14.06 -2.99 -8.52
CA PHE A 237 14.11 -1.56 -8.30
C PHE A 237 13.63 -1.21 -6.90
N SER A 238 14.34 -0.34 -6.19
CA SER A 238 13.99 0.08 -4.83
C SER A 238 13.41 1.49 -4.82
N HIS A 239 12.28 1.65 -4.12
CA HIS A 239 11.69 2.94 -3.78
C HIS A 239 12.04 3.38 -2.34
N GLY A 240 12.81 2.60 -1.59
CA GLY A 240 13.08 2.83 -0.16
C GLY A 240 14.44 3.49 0.07
N GLY A 241 14.75 3.98 1.26
CA GLY A 241 16.08 4.58 1.54
C GLY A 241 17.19 3.54 1.76
N ASP A 242 17.38 2.58 0.86
CA ASP A 242 18.43 1.53 0.94
C ASP A 242 19.48 1.67 -0.18
N ALA A 243 20.49 0.79 -0.17
CA ALA A 243 21.59 0.83 -1.13
C ALA A 243 21.17 0.55 -2.58
N LEU A 244 19.96 0.02 -2.79
CA LEU A 244 19.38 -0.29 -4.10
C LEU A 244 18.53 0.86 -4.66
N ASN A 245 18.34 1.94 -3.90
CA ASN A 245 17.64 3.14 -4.37
C ASN A 245 18.64 4.19 -4.87
N ASP A 246 19.41 3.82 -5.89
CA ASP A 246 20.35 4.71 -6.59
C ASP A 246 19.76 5.30 -7.89
N GLY A 247 18.47 5.04 -8.15
CA GLY A 247 17.75 5.44 -9.35
C GLY A 247 17.88 4.45 -10.52
N TYR A 248 18.50 3.29 -10.32
CA TYR A 248 18.64 2.25 -11.34
C TYR A 248 18.00 0.91 -10.93
N ALA A 249 17.56 0.16 -11.93
CA ALA A 249 17.21 -1.25 -11.76
C ALA A 249 18.47 -2.11 -11.77
N HIS A 250 18.53 -3.09 -10.87
CA HIS A 250 19.70 -3.91 -10.58
C HIS A 250 19.47 -5.37 -10.92
N ASP A 251 20.44 -6.00 -11.57
CA ASP A 251 20.47 -7.46 -11.69
C ASP A 251 21.08 -8.13 -10.43
N ALA A 252 21.26 -9.45 -10.46
CA ALA A 252 21.74 -10.18 -9.29
C ALA A 252 23.17 -9.78 -8.91
N PHE A 253 24.04 -9.57 -9.90
CA PHE A 253 25.42 -9.13 -9.68
C PHE A 253 25.49 -7.70 -9.14
N ASP A 254 24.65 -6.78 -9.62
CA ASP A 254 24.53 -5.44 -9.05
C ASP A 254 24.12 -5.49 -7.58
N CYS A 255 23.10 -6.29 -7.25
CA CYS A 255 22.65 -6.48 -5.87
C CYS A 255 23.79 -7.00 -4.99
N PHE A 256 24.51 -8.02 -5.48
CA PHE A 256 25.66 -8.60 -4.77
C PHE A 256 26.72 -7.53 -4.48
N ARG A 257 27.11 -6.76 -5.49
CA ARG A 257 28.11 -5.69 -5.37
C ARG A 257 27.67 -4.61 -4.37
N LEU A 258 26.42 -4.17 -4.45
CA LEU A 258 25.88 -3.08 -3.61
C LEU A 258 25.67 -3.53 -2.16
N LEU A 259 25.14 -4.73 -1.94
CA LEU A 259 24.74 -5.19 -0.60
C LEU A 259 25.89 -5.86 0.17
N GLU A 260 26.78 -6.58 -0.51
CA GLU A 260 27.82 -7.39 0.15
C GLU A 260 29.22 -6.77 0.06
N HIS A 261 29.44 -5.86 -0.90
CA HIS A 261 30.77 -5.31 -1.20
C HIS A 261 30.84 -3.77 -1.21
N GLY A 262 29.81 -3.09 -0.73
CA GLY A 262 29.82 -1.62 -0.58
C GLY A 262 29.83 -0.86 -1.90
N GLY A 263 29.48 -1.50 -3.02
CA GLY A 263 29.28 -0.84 -4.30
C GLY A 263 30.54 -0.53 -5.12
N GLY A 264 31.73 -0.97 -4.70
CA GLY A 264 32.96 -0.82 -5.48
C GLY A 264 32.94 -1.60 -6.80
N TRP A 265 33.58 -1.07 -7.85
CA TRP A 265 33.79 -1.74 -9.14
C TRP A 265 35.17 -2.39 -9.21
#